data_AF-A0A1Q7JFK1-F1
#
_entry.id   AF-A0A1Q7JFK1-F1
#
_cell.length_a   1.000
_cell.length_b   1.000
_cell.length_c   1.000
_cell.angle_alpha   90.00
_cell.angle_beta   90.00
_cell.angle_gamma   90.00
#
_symmetry.space_group_name_H-M   'P 1'
#
loop_
_entity.id
_entity.type
_entity.pdbx_description
1 polymer ?
#
loop_
_entity_poly.entity_id
_entity_poly.type
_entity_poly.pdbx_seq_one_letter_code
_entity_poly.pdbx_strand_id
1 'polypeptide(L)'
;MRPRIEYLSGVLARILGCRPTDKRVLRCLASVQAQSIAYIHNPIAERLGFSMEPKTAAQIDEIADHIAQFSLAGVHAIARSAQRR
;
A
#
# COMPACT_ATOMS: atom_id res chain seq x y z
N MET A 1 4.99 -14.55 -2.70
CA MET A 1 4.81 -13.08 -2.59
C MET A 1 5.50 -12.27 -3.69
N ARG A 2 6.72 -12.63 -4.11
CA ARG A 2 7.52 -11.88 -5.11
C ARG A 2 6.75 -11.44 -6.38
N PRO A 3 5.90 -12.28 -7.03
CA PRO A 3 5.15 -11.86 -8.22
C PRO A 3 4.17 -10.70 -7.97
N ARG A 4 3.53 -10.67 -6.79
CA ARG A 4 2.60 -9.58 -6.42
C ARG A 4 3.33 -8.26 -6.15
N ILE A 5 4.55 -8.35 -5.61
CA ILE A 5 5.41 -7.19 -5.33
C ILE A 5 5.90 -6.57 -6.64
N GLU A 6 6.37 -7.40 -7.58
CA GLU A 6 6.81 -6.95 -8.91
C GLU A 6 5.66 -6.31 -9.68
N TYR A 7 4.47 -6.92 -9.65
CA TYR A 7 3.27 -6.35 -10.25
C TYR A 7 2.93 -4.97 -9.66
N LEU A 8 2.82 -4.87 -8.33
CA LEU A 8 2.47 -3.61 -7.66
C LEU A 8 3.53 -2.52 -7.92
N SER A 9 4.81 -2.88 -7.89
CA SER A 9 5.90 -1.98 -8.28
C SER A 9 5.73 -1.46 -9.71
N GLY A 10 5.37 -2.33 -10.65
CA GLY A 10 5.07 -1.94 -12.03
C GLY A 10 3.87 -0.99 -12.16
N VAL A 11 2.80 -1.21 -11.40
CA VAL A 11 1.64 -0.30 -11.36
C VAL A 11 2.06 1.09 -10.87
N LEU A 12 2.76 1.15 -9.73
CA LEU A 12 3.24 2.39 -9.13
C LEU A 12 4.22 3.14 -10.03
N ALA A 13 5.11 2.41 -10.71
CA ALA A 13 6.06 2.96 -11.67
C ALA A 13 5.36 3.65 -12.85
N ARG A 14 4.27 3.06 -13.37
CA ARG A 14 3.45 3.67 -14.43
C ARG A 14 2.79 4.97 -13.96
N ILE A 15 2.26 5.01 -12.74
CA ILE A 15 1.64 6.22 -12.19
C ILE A 15 2.69 7.32 -11.97
N LEU A 16 3.88 6.95 -11.49
CA LEU A 16 4.98 7.89 -11.21
C LEU A 16 5.79 8.29 -12.45
N GLY A 17 5.60 7.62 -13.59
CA GLY A 17 6.36 7.87 -14.82
C GLY A 17 7.86 7.58 -14.70
N CYS A 18 8.25 6.57 -13.91
CA CYS A 18 9.66 6.25 -13.67
C CYS A 18 9.92 4.73 -13.63
N ARG A 19 11.17 4.33 -13.38
CA ARG A 19 11.53 2.90 -13.31
C ARG A 19 10.96 2.25 -12.04
N PRO A 20 10.58 0.96 -12.07
CA PRO A 20 10.09 0.24 -10.88
C PRO A 20 11.12 0.13 -9.74
N THR A 21 12.40 0.33 -10.05
CA THR A 21 13.49 0.37 -9.06
C THR A 21 13.77 1.77 -8.51
N ASP A 22 13.04 2.80 -8.94
CA ASP A 22 13.15 4.15 -8.41
C ASP A 22 12.79 4.16 -6.91
N LYS A 23 13.58 4.88 -6.10
CA LYS A 23 13.38 4.96 -4.64
C LYS A 23 11.97 5.43 -4.27
N ARG A 24 11.32 6.27 -5.10
CA ARG A 24 9.95 6.72 -4.89
C ARG A 24 8.95 5.58 -5.04
N VAL A 25 9.12 4.74 -6.07
CA VAL A 25 8.29 3.55 -6.28
C VAL A 25 8.45 2.60 -5.09
N LEU A 26 9.69 2.31 -4.69
CA LEU A 26 9.97 1.40 -3.58
C LEU A 26 9.38 1.89 -2.25
N ARG A 27 9.41 3.21 -2.00
CA ARG A 27 8.77 3.82 -0.82
C ARG A 27 7.25 3.70 -0.87
N CYS A 28 6.63 3.99 -2.01
CA CYS A 28 5.18 3.85 -2.17
C CYS A 28 4.75 2.38 -1.99
N LEU A 29 5.49 1.45 -2.59
CA LEU A 29 5.28 0.01 -2.44
C LEU A 29 5.33 -0.40 -0.96
N ALA A 30 6.35 0.03 -0.22
CA ALA A 30 6.49 -0.26 1.20
C ALA A 30 5.33 0.31 2.02
N SER A 31 4.88 1.54 1.72
CA SER A 31 3.72 2.14 2.40
C SER A 31 2.43 1.35 2.19
N VAL A 32 2.12 0.99 0.93
CA VAL A 32 0.94 0.18 0.61
C VAL A 32 0.98 -1.15 1.35
N GLN A 33 2.13 -1.84 1.34
CA GLN A 33 2.29 -3.11 2.04
C GLN A 33 2.14 -2.97 3.55
N ALA A 34 2.74 -1.94 4.16
CA ALA A 34 2.64 -1.70 5.60
C ALA A 34 1.18 -1.50 6.03
N GLN A 35 0.39 -0.77 5.23
CA GLN A 35 -1.03 -0.60 5.48
C GLN A 35 -1.80 -1.92 5.41
N SER A 36 -1.48 -2.81 4.46
CA SER A 36 -2.11 -4.13 4.40
C SER A 36 -1.71 -5.05 5.55
N ILE A 37 -0.44 -5.01 5.98
CA ILE A 37 0.08 -5.87 7.06
C ILE A 37 -0.58 -5.56 8.41
N ALA A 38 -1.02 -4.32 8.63
CA ALA A 38 -1.72 -3.92 9.86
C ALA A 38 -3.00 -4.72 10.13
N TYR A 39 -3.60 -5.32 9.09
CA TYR A 39 -4.85 -6.10 9.17
C TYR A 39 -4.60 -7.62 9.23
N ILE A 40 -3.35 -8.08 9.17
CA ILE A 40 -3.00 -9.49 9.31
C ILE A 40 -3.00 -9.85 10.80
N HIS A 41 -3.47 -11.05 11.12
CA HIS A 41 -3.43 -11.58 12.48
C HIS A 41 -2.03 -11.45 13.10
N ASN A 42 -1.97 -10.81 14.27
CA ASN A 42 -0.74 -10.61 15.03
C ASN A 42 -1.03 -10.78 16.54
N PRO A 43 -0.48 -11.83 17.19
CA PRO A 43 -0.78 -12.13 18.60
C PRO A 43 -0.27 -11.04 19.57
N ILE A 44 0.71 -10.22 19.16
CA ILE A 44 1.17 -9.08 19.95
C ILE A 44 0.15 -7.94 19.88
N ALA A 45 -0.36 -7.64 18.68
CA ALA A 45 -1.37 -6.59 18.49
C ALA A 45 -2.68 -6.96 19.21
N GLU A 46 -3.06 -8.24 19.19
CA GLU A 46 -4.21 -8.75 19.93
C GLU A 46 -4.06 -8.57 21.44
N ARG A 47 -2.91 -8.94 22.01
CA ARG A 47 -2.62 -8.75 23.45
C ARG A 47 -2.67 -7.29 23.90
N LEU A 48 -2.36 -6.36 22.99
CA LEU A 48 -2.38 -4.93 23.27
C LEU A 48 -3.74 -4.27 22.96
N GLY A 49 -4.75 -5.05 22.53
CA GLY A 49 -6.07 -4.52 22.19
C GLY A 49 -6.11 -3.71 20.89
N PHE A 50 -5.09 -3.83 20.04
CA PHE A 50 -4.96 -3.12 18.76
C PHE A 50 -5.22 -4.03 17.55
N SER A 51 -5.95 -5.14 17.73
CA SER A 51 -6.25 -6.04 16.61
C SER A 51 -7.22 -5.36 15.63
N MET A 52 -6.73 -5.10 14.43
CA MET A 52 -7.51 -4.60 13.29
C MET A 52 -7.96 -5.75 12.38
N GLU A 53 -7.80 -7.00 12.80
CA GLU A 53 -8.08 -8.16 11.96
C GLU A 53 -9.55 -8.19 11.49
N PRO A 54 -9.81 -8.21 10.16
CA PRO A 54 -11.16 -8.26 9.63
C PRO A 54 -11.83 -9.58 9.99
N LYS A 55 -13.12 -9.52 10.30
CA LYS A 55 -13.93 -10.67 10.72
C LYS A 55 -14.78 -11.26 9.60
N THR A 56 -14.87 -10.58 8.47
CA THR A 56 -15.68 -10.99 7.31
C THR A 56 -14.97 -10.68 6.00
N ALA A 57 -15.37 -11.37 4.92
CA ALA A 57 -14.89 -11.08 3.58
C ALA A 57 -15.25 -9.66 3.12
N ALA A 58 -16.46 -9.19 3.44
CA ALA A 58 -16.89 -7.82 3.10
C ALA A 58 -15.98 -6.75 3.74
N GLN A 59 -15.55 -6.96 5.00
CA GLN A 59 -14.60 -6.05 5.64
C GLN A 59 -13.23 -6.05 4.95
N ILE A 60 -12.78 -7.20 4.44
CA ILE A 60 -11.53 -7.27 3.66
C ILE A 60 -11.64 -6.39 2.41
N ASP A 61 -12.76 -6.49 1.69
CA ASP A 61 -13.00 -5.70 0.48
C ASP A 61 -13.08 -4.19 0.79
N GLU A 62 -13.81 -3.80 1.83
CA GLU A 62 -13.90 -2.40 2.29
C GLU A 62 -12.53 -1.82 2.66
N ILE A 63 -11.71 -2.60 3.38
CA ILE A 63 -10.35 -2.20 3.76
C ILE A 63 -9.45 -2.09 2.53
N ALA A 64 -9.55 -3.04 1.59
CA ALA A 64 -8.76 -3.04 0.37
C ALA A 64 -9.08 -1.80 -0.49
N ASP A 65 -10.36 -1.47 -0.65
CA ASP A 65 -10.81 -0.26 -1.36
C ASP A 65 -10.32 1.01 -0.67
N HIS A 66 -10.44 1.09 0.65
CA HIS A 66 -9.92 2.22 1.42
C HIS A 66 -8.41 2.40 1.24
N ILE A 67 -7.63 1.33 1.39
CA ILE A 67 -6.16 1.37 1.21
C ILE A 67 -5.82 1.79 -0.22
N ALA A 68 -6.53 1.27 -1.23
CA ALA A 68 -6.30 1.61 -2.62
C ALA A 68 -6.55 3.10 -2.88
N GLN A 69 -7.70 3.63 -2.45
CA GLN A 69 -8.04 5.05 -2.60
C GLN A 69 -7.02 5.96 -1.91
N PHE A 70 -6.69 5.65 -0.65
CA PHE A 70 -5.72 6.43 0.14
C PHE A 70 -4.33 6.40 -0.52
N SER A 71 -3.88 5.22 -0.92
CA SER A 71 -2.56 5.03 -1.53
C SER A 71 -2.47 5.74 -2.88
N LEU A 72 -3.48 5.63 -3.74
CA LEU A 72 -3.53 6.32 -5.02
C LEU A 72 -3.44 7.84 -4.84
N ALA A 73 -4.17 8.40 -3.88
CA ALA A 73 -4.09 9.83 -3.57
C ALA A 73 -2.65 10.25 -3.19
N GLY A 74 -1.99 9.47 -2.33
CA GLY A 74 -0.59 9.71 -1.94
C GLY A 74 0.40 9.60 -3.09
N VAL A 75 0.30 8.55 -3.91
CA VAL A 75 1.16 8.33 -5.08
C VAL A 75 1.01 9.46 -6.09
N HIS A 76 -0.22 9.90 -6.36
CA HIS A 76 -0.47 11.04 -7.25
C HIS A 76 0.08 12.35 -6.69
N ALA A 77 0.02 12.57 -5.37
CA ALA A 77 0.63 13.74 -4.74
C ALA A 77 2.16 13.74 -4.93
N ILE A 78 2.81 12.59 -4.77
CA ILE A 78 4.25 12.42 -5.01
C ILE A 78 4.58 12.67 -6.49
N ALA A 79 3.78 12.14 -7.42
CA ALA A 79 3.96 12.35 -8.85
C ALA A 79 3.94 13.85 -9.21
N ARG A 80 2.93 14.59 -8.74
CA ARG A 80 2.81 16.03 -8.97
C ARG A 80 3.97 16.82 -8.34
N SER A 81 4.42 16.41 -7.16
CA SER A 81 5.52 17.09 -6.46
C SER A 81 6.85 16.93 -7.20
N ALA A 82 7.05 15.81 -7.90
CA ALA A 82 8.22 15.57 -8.72
C ALA A 82 8.23 16.39 -10.02
N GLN A 83 7.07 16.73 -10.58
CA GLN A 83 6.94 17.55 -11.78
C GLN A 83 7.14 19.05 -11.53
N ARG A 84 6.95 19.50 -10.28
CA ARG A 84 7.14 20.89 -9.86
C ARG A 84 8.58 21.24 -9.50
N ARG A 85 9.49 20.25 -9.54
CA ARG A 85 10.93 20.40 -9.30
C ARG A 85 11.67 20.28 -10.61
#